data_AF-A0A955WHE4-F1
#
_entry.id   AF-A0A955WHE4-F1
#
_cell.length_a   1.000
_cell.length_b   1.000
_cell.length_c   1.000
_cell.angle_alpha   90.00
_cell.angle_beta   90.00
_cell.angle_gamma   90.00
#
_symmetry.space_group_name_H-M   'P 1'
#
loop_
_entity.id
_entity.type
_entity.pdbx_description
1 polymer ?
#
loop_
_entity_poly.entity_id
_entity_poly.type
_entity_poly.pdbx_seq_one_letter_code
_entity_poly.pdbx_strand_id
1 'polypeptide(L)' 'MSDRDVRDAARRGVLDLATLRRSCGAGGDCGRCRAELRRLLREVRATARDDPR' A
#
# COMPACT_ATOMS: atom_id res chain seq x y z
N MET A 1 10.37 -2.73 -5.72
CA MET A 1 9.00 -2.28 -5.39
C MET A 1 9.07 -0.80 -5.06
N SER A 2 8.31 0.00 -5.80
CA SER A 2 8.29 1.46 -5.76
C SER A 2 7.02 1.99 -5.13
N ASP A 3 7.03 3.25 -4.69
CA ASP A 3 5.84 3.96 -4.19
C ASP A 3 4.65 3.92 -5.19
N ARG A 4 4.95 3.97 -6.49
CA ARG A 4 3.95 3.86 -7.56
C ARG A 4 3.22 2.50 -7.51
N ASP A 5 3.93 1.42 -7.27
CA ASP A 5 3.36 0.07 -7.18
C ASP A 5 2.40 -0.05 -5.99
N VAL A 6 2.75 0.58 -4.86
CA VAL A 6 1.89 0.61 -3.66
C VAL A 6 0.60 1.37 -3.92
N ARG A 7 0.69 2.53 -4.58
CA ARG A 7 -0.47 3.35 -4.93
C ARG A 7 -1.36 2.66 -5.95
N ASP A 8 -0.79 1.98 -6.95
CA ASP A 8 -1.57 1.22 -7.94
C ASP A 8 -2.28 0.02 -7.28
N ALA A 9 -1.58 -0.74 -6.43
CA ALA A 9 -2.19 -1.82 -5.65
C ALA A 9 -3.32 -1.29 -4.75
N ALA A 10 -3.12 -0.16 -4.07
CA ALA A 10 -4.14 0.44 -3.23
C ALA A 10 -5.36 0.91 -4.02
N ARG A 11 -5.17 1.46 -5.23
CA ARG A 11 -6.27 1.79 -6.16
C ARG A 11 -7.05 0.56 -6.62
N ARG A 12 -6.39 -0.59 -6.76
CA ARG A 12 -7.02 -1.88 -7.07
C ARG A 12 -7.76 -2.50 -5.88
N GLY A 13 -7.82 -1.81 -4.74
CA GLY A 13 -8.52 -2.27 -3.53
C GLY A 13 -7.63 -3.01 -2.53
N VAL A 14 -6.30 -2.97 -2.68
CA VAL A 14 -5.38 -3.52 -1.68
C VAL A 14 -5.29 -2.55 -0.49
N LEU A 15 -6.01 -2.87 0.58
CA LEU A 15 -6.13 -1.97 1.74
C LEU A 15 -5.31 -2.38 2.96
N ASP A 16 -4.57 -3.48 2.86
CA ASP A 16 -3.81 -4.02 3.97
C ASP A 16 -2.45 -4.55 3.53
N LEU A 17 -1.50 -4.51 4.47
CA LEU A 17 -0.12 -4.87 4.22
C LEU A 17 0.05 -6.37 3.90
N ALA A 18 -0.87 -7.23 4.35
CA ALA A 18 -0.80 -8.67 4.08
C ALA A 18 -1.17 -8.96 2.62
N THR A 19 -2.18 -8.28 2.10
CA THR A 19 -2.59 -8.32 0.70
C THR A 19 -1.53 -7.65 -0.19
N LEU A 20 -0.94 -6.53 0.25
CA LEU A 20 0.20 -5.90 -0.44
C LEU A 20 1.43 -6.83 -0.50
N ARG A 21 1.70 -7.57 0.58
CA ARG A 21 2.74 -8.60 0.63
C ARG A 21 2.49 -9.73 -0.36
N ARG A 22 1.27 -10.28 -0.38
CA ARG A 22 0.91 -11.37 -1.30
C ARG A 22 0.92 -10.91 -2.76
N SER A 23 0.46 -9.69 -3.03
CA SER A 23 0.34 -9.16 -4.39
C SER A 23 1.67 -8.67 -4.95
N CYS A 24 2.57 -8.14 -4.13
CA CYS A 24 3.75 -7.41 -4.58
C CYS A 24 5.06 -7.86 -3.90
N GLY A 25 5.03 -8.86 -3.03
CA GLY A 25 6.20 -9.28 -2.23
C GLY A 25 6.66 -8.25 -1.19
N ALA A 26 5.87 -7.21 -0.95
CA ALA A 26 6.32 -6.00 -0.26
C ALA A 26 6.63 -6.21 1.24
N GLY A 27 7.90 -6.01 1.64
CA GLY A 27 8.32 -6.07 3.04
C GLY A 27 8.56 -7.48 3.58
N GLY A 28 8.69 -8.49 2.70
CA GLY A 28 9.03 -9.87 3.01
C GLY A 28 10.40 -10.04 3.66
N ASP A 29 11.44 -9.43 3.06
CA ASP A 29 12.84 -9.71 3.38
C ASP A 29 13.37 -9.04 4.66
N CYS A 30 13.70 -7.75 4.60
CA CYS A 30 14.37 -7.06 5.71
C CYS A 30 13.40 -6.31 6.64
N GLY A 31 12.11 -6.25 6.29
CA GLY A 31 11.07 -5.55 7.06
C GLY A 31 11.20 -4.02 7.16
N ARG A 32 12.30 -3.43 6.67
CA ARG A 32 12.65 -2.02 6.85
C ARG A 32 11.64 -1.05 6.22
N CYS A 33 11.03 -1.46 5.12
CA CYS A 33 9.98 -0.70 4.44
C CYS A 33 8.58 -0.87 5.05
N ARG A 34 8.38 -1.71 6.10
CA ARG A 34 7.03 -1.96 6.66
C ARG A 34 6.37 -0.70 7.22
N ALA A 35 7.15 0.17 7.88
CA ALA A 35 6.63 1.40 8.46
C ALA A 35 6.17 2.37 7.37
N GLU A 36 6.98 2.52 6.32
CA GLU A 36 6.69 3.40 5.19
C GLU A 36 5.51 2.90 4.35
N LEU A 37 5.45 1.60 4.06
CA LEU A 37 4.31 0.97 3.41
C LEU A 37 2.99 1.19 4.18
N ARG A 38 3.03 1.12 5.51
CA ARG A 38 1.86 1.42 6.35
C ARG A 38 1.44 2.88 6.25
N ARG A 39 2.40 3.81 6.18
CA ARG A 39 2.12 5.24 5.99
C ARG A 39 1.45 5.48 4.63
N LEU A 40 2.02 4.94 3.55
CA LEU A 40 1.47 5.06 2.20
C LEU A 40 0.05 4.48 2.09
N LEU A 41 -0.19 3.29 2.66
CA LEU A 41 -1.53 2.69 2.68
C LEU A 41 -2.57 3.56 3.42
N ARG A 42 -2.14 4.26 4.48
CA ARG A 42 -3.02 5.20 5.21
C ARG A 42 -3.28 6.46 4.39
N GLU A 43 -2.25 7.02 3.78
CA GLU A 43 -2.37 8.21 2.93
C GLU A 43 -3.32 7.93 1.76
N VAL A 44 -3.15 6.80 1.05
CA VAL A 44 -4.04 6.41 -0.04
C VAL A 44 -5.47 6.11 0.45
N ARG A 45 -5.64 5.50 1.63
CA ARG A 45 -6.98 5.32 2.22
C ARG A 45 -7.67 6.64 2.55
N ALA A 46 -6.92 7.63 3.03
CA ALA A 46 -7.46 8.97 3.27
C ALA A 46 -7.89 9.60 1.95
N THR A 47 -7.03 9.55 0.91
CA THR A 47 -7.37 10.10 -0.42
C THR A 47 -8.53 9.37 -1.07
N ALA A 48 -8.62 8.04 -0.95
CA ALA A 48 -9.73 7.26 -1.51
C ALA A 48 -11.07 7.47 -0.79
N ARG A 49 -11.05 7.94 0.46
CA ARG A 49 -12.25 8.37 1.18
C ARG A 49 -12.67 9.80 0.81
N ASP A 50 -11.71 10.63 0.42
CA ASP A 50 -11.90 12.01 -0.05
C ASP A 50 -12.11 12.12 -1.57
N ASP A 51 -12.17 11.01 -2.31
CA ASP A 51 -12.52 10.99 -3.74
C ASP A 51 -14.00 10.57 -3.88
N PRO A 52 -14.95 11.53 -3.93
CA PRO A 52 -16.34 11.25 -4.23
C PRO A 52 -16.47 11.00 -5.74
N ARG A 53 -16.16 9.78 -6.19
CA ARG A 53 -16.64 9.28 -7.49
C ARG A 53 -17.85 8.40 -7.31
#